data_AF-A0A2N3PLH1-F1
#
_entry.id   AF-A0A2N3PLH1-F1
#
_cell.length_a   1.000
_cell.length_b   1.000
_cell.length_c   1.000
_cell.angle_alpha   90.00
_cell.angle_beta   90.00
_cell.angle_gamma   90.00
#
_symmetry.space_group_name_H-M   'P 1'
#
loop_
_entity.id
_entity.type
_entity.pdbx_description
1 polymer ?
#
loop_
_entity_poly.entity_id
_entity_poly.type
_entity_poly.pdbx_seq_one_letter_code
_entity_poly.pdbx_strand_id
1 'polypeptide(L)'
;MKDNIFSYSLNALGLKLESAGFQKFRAKQIYHWLYIRYVEDFEAMDNLPKELKTYLKETFTTTSAQICKQEKSLDGSVKYLFQAQDNLTYEAVFLKMKEDKFTLCLSSQVGCKVGCSFCLTAKGGFVRNLSTGEIVYQVLAIKKAQNIPHNKAINIVYMGMGEPLDNLDNVTNTIKILAELDGLSISTRRQTISTSGIAPKIKKLGTLNLGVQLAISLHAVDDKLRSELMPINKAYNIQAVIDEVVQFPIDSRKRVMFEYLVIDGLNDGLDSAKKLVALLNKLKAKVNLIYFNPHEGSIYKRPSAEKVEAFREFLLKKGLLCTIRESKGLDISAACGQLREREITEQTSTQKEE
;
A
#
# COMPACT_ATOMS: atom_id res chain seq x y z
N MET A 1 10.96 -10.46 24.24
CA MET A 1 10.72 -10.49 22.78
C MET A 1 11.56 -9.37 22.18
N LYS A 2 12.33 -9.62 21.11
CA LYS A 2 13.19 -8.59 20.52
C LYS A 2 12.36 -7.61 19.71
N ASP A 3 12.71 -6.34 19.74
CA ASP A 3 12.02 -5.33 18.95
C ASP A 3 12.40 -5.46 17.47
N ASN A 4 11.46 -5.20 16.57
CA ASN A 4 11.78 -5.13 15.15
C ASN A 4 12.47 -3.80 14.83
N ILE A 5 13.75 -3.85 14.42
CA ILE A 5 14.54 -2.65 14.15
C ILE A 5 13.95 -1.76 13.05
N PHE A 6 13.22 -2.35 12.10
CA PHE A 6 12.58 -1.62 11.00
C PHE A 6 11.37 -0.78 11.47
N SER A 7 10.97 -0.89 12.73
CA SER A 7 9.92 -0.04 13.33
C SER A 7 10.43 1.32 13.80
N TYR A 8 11.76 1.50 13.86
CA TYR A 8 12.37 2.70 14.42
C TYR A 8 12.74 3.69 13.32
N SER A 9 12.31 4.95 13.45
CA SER A 9 12.89 6.08 12.71
C SER A 9 14.35 6.30 13.09
N LEU A 10 15.12 7.00 12.25
CA LEU A 10 16.54 7.24 12.50
C LEU A 10 16.77 7.92 13.85
N ASN A 11 15.94 8.94 14.16
CA ASN A 11 16.00 9.61 15.46
C ASN A 11 15.57 8.70 16.61
N ALA A 12 14.52 7.89 16.44
CA ALA A 12 14.06 6.96 17.49
C ALA A 12 15.11 5.87 17.78
N LEU A 13 15.76 5.32 16.75
CA LEU A 13 16.87 4.39 16.91
C LEU A 13 18.04 5.07 17.62
N GLY A 14 18.39 6.30 17.23
CA GLY A 14 19.44 7.08 17.89
C GLY A 14 19.19 7.30 19.38
N LEU A 15 17.97 7.67 19.77
CA LEU A 15 17.59 7.85 21.18
C LEU A 15 17.61 6.53 21.95
N LYS A 16 17.20 5.42 21.31
CA LYS A 16 17.24 4.08 21.91
C LYS A 16 18.68 3.64 22.19
N LEU A 17 19.60 3.93 21.26
CA LEU A 17 21.04 3.66 21.43
C LEU A 17 21.66 4.51 22.53
N GLU A 18 21.34 5.81 22.58
CA GLU A 18 21.80 6.73 23.62
C GLU A 18 21.36 6.30 25.01
N SER A 19 20.11 5.86 25.16
CA SER A 19 19.59 5.31 26.41
C SER A 19 20.30 4.03 26.87
N ALA A 20 20.97 3.33 25.95
CA ALA A 20 21.77 2.14 26.23
C ALA A 20 23.28 2.42 26.33
N GLY A 21 23.69 3.68 26.35
CA GLY A 21 25.10 4.09 26.51
C GLY A 21 25.90 4.18 25.21
N PHE A 22 25.27 4.03 24.04
CA PHE A 22 25.93 4.15 22.74
C PHE A 22 25.76 5.54 22.13
N GLN A 23 26.70 5.98 21.29
CA GLN A 23 26.58 7.31 20.66
C GLN A 23 25.43 7.35 19.66
N LYS A 24 24.60 8.40 19.74
CA LYS A 24 23.40 8.59 18.90
C LYS A 24 23.68 8.48 17.38
N PHE A 25 24.83 8.95 16.91
CA PHE A 25 25.20 8.91 15.49
C PHE A 25 25.35 7.49 14.92
N ARG A 26 25.54 6.47 15.77
CA ARG A 26 25.65 5.06 15.36
C ARG A 26 24.38 4.58 14.65
N ALA A 27 23.22 5.18 14.94
CA ALA A 27 21.98 4.89 14.24
C ALA A 27 22.10 5.08 12.72
N LYS A 28 22.85 6.10 12.26
CA LYS A 28 23.08 6.34 10.82
C LYS A 28 23.91 5.24 10.17
N GLN A 29 24.90 4.71 10.88
CA GLN A 29 25.70 3.58 10.39
C GLN A 29 24.84 2.32 10.25
N ILE A 30 24.01 2.04 11.27
CA ILE A 30 23.07 0.91 11.24
C ILE A 30 22.06 1.07 10.10
N TYR A 31 21.49 2.26 9.94
CA TYR A 31 20.59 2.60 8.82
C TYR A 31 21.24 2.35 7.45
N HIS A 32 22.50 2.77 7.29
CA HIS A 32 23.24 2.53 6.05
C HIS A 32 23.39 1.03 5.76
N TRP A 33 23.67 0.20 6.75
CA TRP A 33 23.72 -1.26 6.55
C TRP A 33 22.36 -1.85 6.17
N LEU A 34 21.31 -1.47 6.89
CA LEU A 34 19.97 -2.01 6.70
C LEU A 34 19.32 -1.56 5.38
N TYR A 35 19.37 -0.26 5.07
CA TYR A 35 18.60 0.34 3.97
C TYR A 35 19.40 0.65 2.72
N ILE A 36 20.73 0.78 2.82
CA ILE A 36 21.59 1.08 1.65
C ILE A 36 22.29 -0.19 1.17
N ARG A 37 22.79 -1.01 2.10
CA ARG A 37 23.46 -2.28 1.79
C ARG A 37 22.54 -3.51 1.83
N TYR A 38 21.32 -3.38 2.36
CA TYR A 38 20.37 -4.48 2.55
C TYR A 38 20.93 -5.67 3.37
N VAL A 39 21.79 -5.36 4.33
CA VAL A 39 22.42 -6.32 5.23
C VAL A 39 21.65 -6.36 6.55
N GLU A 40 21.11 -7.53 6.86
CA GLU A 40 20.23 -7.76 8.00
C GLU A 40 20.95 -8.49 9.15
N ASP A 41 22.18 -8.95 8.93
CA ASP A 41 23.02 -9.52 9.97
C ASP A 41 23.85 -8.41 10.64
N PHE A 42 23.66 -8.25 11.95
CA PHE A 42 24.39 -7.27 12.74
C PHE A 42 25.90 -7.58 12.82
N GLU A 43 26.34 -8.85 12.69
CA GLU A 43 27.78 -9.16 12.71
C GLU A 43 28.52 -8.65 11.49
N ALA A 44 27.86 -8.67 10.33
CA ALA A 44 28.43 -8.20 9.08
C ALA A 44 28.71 -6.69 9.06
N MET A 45 28.23 -5.93 10.06
CA MET A 45 28.39 -4.47 10.14
C MET A 45 29.79 -4.08 10.65
N ASP A 46 30.83 -4.23 9.83
CA ASP A 46 32.26 -4.07 10.18
C ASP A 46 32.64 -2.76 10.92
N ASN A 47 31.92 -1.67 10.63
CA ASN A 47 32.16 -0.34 11.20
C ASN A 47 31.50 -0.11 12.57
N LEU A 48 30.84 -1.13 13.13
CA LEU A 48 30.24 -1.09 14.47
C LEU A 48 31.13 -1.81 15.49
N PRO A 49 31.34 -1.23 16.70
CA PRO A 49 32.05 -1.90 17.78
C PRO A 49 31.38 -3.22 18.19
N LYS A 50 32.16 -4.18 18.69
CA LYS A 50 31.67 -5.50 19.11
C LYS A 50 30.54 -5.42 20.13
N GLU A 51 30.69 -4.56 21.15
CA GLU A 51 29.68 -4.35 22.19
C GLU A 51 28.33 -3.87 21.62
N LEU A 52 28.37 -2.99 20.60
CA LEU A 52 27.17 -2.53 19.92
C LEU A 52 26.51 -3.66 19.12
N LYS A 53 27.28 -4.49 18.42
CA LYS A 53 26.74 -5.66 17.70
C LYS A 53 26.05 -6.63 18.65
N THR A 54 26.67 -6.92 19.80
CA THR A 54 26.07 -7.74 20.86
C THR A 54 24.76 -7.14 21.36
N TYR A 55 24.75 -5.85 21.70
CA TYR A 55 23.52 -5.15 22.12
C TYR A 55 22.42 -5.21 21.06
N LEU A 56 22.76 -4.97 19.78
CA LEU A 56 21.80 -5.01 18.68
C LEU A 56 21.17 -6.40 18.54
N LYS A 57 21.99 -7.46 18.64
CA LYS A 57 21.52 -8.84 18.59
C LYS A 57 20.61 -9.19 19.76
N GLU A 58 20.89 -8.71 20.95
CA GLU A 58 20.08 -9.02 22.14
C GLU A 58 18.76 -8.25 22.13
N THR A 59 18.77 -7.01 21.63
CA THR A 59 17.64 -6.08 21.70
C THR A 59 16.71 -6.18 20.49
N PHE A 60 17.27 -6.38 19.29
CA PHE A 60 16.54 -6.25 18.04
C PHE A 60 16.52 -7.52 17.20
N THR A 61 15.50 -7.61 16.35
CA THR A 61 15.41 -8.55 15.23
C THR A 61 15.31 -7.78 13.91
N THR A 62 15.94 -8.33 12.88
CA THR A 62 15.75 -7.93 11.48
C THR A 62 14.74 -8.81 10.76
N THR A 63 14.41 -9.98 11.31
CA THR A 63 13.39 -10.86 10.73
C THR A 63 12.00 -10.31 11.03
N SER A 64 11.42 -9.58 10.07
CA SER A 64 10.03 -9.09 10.19
C SER A 64 9.04 -10.11 9.65
N ALA A 65 9.39 -10.71 8.51
CA ALA A 65 8.65 -11.72 7.80
C ALA A 65 9.60 -12.47 6.87
N GLN A 66 9.16 -13.60 6.33
CA GLN A 66 9.86 -14.32 5.28
C GLN A 66 9.03 -14.34 3.99
N ILE A 67 9.69 -14.25 2.84
CA ILE A 67 9.02 -14.46 1.55
C ILE A 67 8.86 -15.96 1.35
N CYS A 68 7.62 -16.46 1.47
CA CYS A 68 7.31 -17.88 1.31
C CYS A 68 7.04 -18.25 -0.15
N LYS A 69 6.54 -17.31 -0.95
CA LYS A 69 6.22 -17.55 -2.37
C LYS A 69 6.42 -16.28 -3.19
N GLN A 70 6.86 -16.48 -4.43
CA GLN A 70 6.93 -15.43 -5.45
C GLN A 70 6.21 -15.91 -6.72
N GLU A 71 5.31 -15.07 -7.24
CA GLU A 71 4.57 -15.35 -8.47
C GLU A 71 4.84 -14.23 -9.46
N LYS A 72 5.43 -14.55 -10.62
CA LYS A 72 5.80 -13.57 -11.64
C LYS A 72 4.78 -13.55 -12.77
N SER A 73 4.26 -12.37 -13.06
CA SER A 73 3.33 -12.11 -14.14
C SER A 73 4.06 -12.00 -15.49
N LEU A 74 3.34 -12.30 -16.56
CA LEU A 74 3.75 -12.00 -17.94
C LEU A 74 4.07 -10.51 -18.16
N ASP A 75 3.44 -9.60 -17.41
CA ASP A 75 3.70 -8.15 -17.52
C ASP A 75 4.96 -7.68 -16.75
N GLY A 76 5.66 -8.61 -16.09
CA GLY A 76 6.85 -8.35 -15.30
C GLY A 76 6.58 -7.95 -13.84
N SER A 77 5.33 -7.80 -13.43
CA SER A 77 4.95 -7.64 -12.03
C SER A 77 5.21 -8.92 -11.25
N VAL A 78 5.50 -8.80 -9.95
CA VAL A 78 5.76 -9.94 -9.07
C VAL A 78 4.93 -9.79 -7.80
N LYS A 79 4.18 -10.82 -7.46
CA LYS A 79 3.48 -10.91 -6.18
C LYS A 79 4.29 -11.74 -5.19
N TYR A 80 4.37 -11.23 -3.97
CA TYR A 80 5.09 -11.82 -2.87
C TYR A 80 4.13 -12.23 -1.78
N LEU A 81 4.20 -13.48 -1.34
CA LEU A 81 3.56 -13.95 -0.11
C LEU A 81 4.56 -13.86 1.03
N PHE A 82 4.26 -13.03 2.02
CA PHE A 82 5.03 -12.91 3.25
C PHE A 82 4.37 -13.74 4.36
N GLN A 83 5.17 -14.40 5.17
CA GLN A 83 4.75 -14.98 6.45
C GLN A 83 5.39 -14.19 7.59
N ALA A 84 4.55 -13.64 8.47
CA ALA A 84 4.96 -12.97 9.69
C ALA A 84 5.38 -13.97 10.77
N GLN A 85 5.99 -13.48 11.85
CA GLN A 85 6.46 -14.33 12.96
C GLN A 85 5.33 -15.08 13.70
N ASP A 86 4.10 -14.59 13.62
CA ASP A 86 2.91 -15.24 14.16
C ASP A 86 2.26 -16.21 13.16
N ASN A 87 2.98 -16.60 12.11
CA ASN A 87 2.58 -17.51 11.04
C ASN A 87 1.44 -17.02 10.13
N LEU A 88 0.87 -15.85 10.39
CA LEU A 88 -0.09 -15.22 9.49
C LEU A 88 0.58 -14.79 8.19
N THR A 89 -0.18 -14.80 7.09
CA THR A 89 0.37 -14.40 5.78
C THR A 89 -0.30 -13.15 5.22
N TYR A 90 0.48 -12.38 4.47
CA TYR A 90 0.01 -11.21 3.74
C TYR A 90 0.77 -11.06 2.44
N GLU A 91 0.14 -10.43 1.44
CA GLU A 91 0.72 -10.28 0.12
C GLU A 91 1.20 -8.84 -0.13
N ALA A 92 2.24 -8.67 -0.95
CA ALA A 92 2.61 -7.37 -1.50
C ALA A 92 3.01 -7.53 -2.98
N VAL A 93 2.92 -6.47 -3.76
CA VAL A 93 3.11 -6.55 -5.21
C VAL A 93 4.14 -5.55 -5.69
N PHE A 94 5.15 -6.03 -6.41
CA PHE A 94 6.00 -5.24 -7.27
C PHE A 94 5.32 -5.06 -8.63
N LEU A 95 5.06 -3.82 -9.02
CA LEU A 95 4.47 -3.47 -10.31
C LEU A 95 5.54 -2.86 -11.21
N LYS A 96 5.84 -3.53 -12.32
CA LYS A 96 6.70 -2.98 -13.38
C LYS A 96 5.86 -2.10 -14.30
N MET A 97 6.11 -0.79 -14.25
CA MET A 97 5.44 0.18 -15.11
C MET A 97 6.31 0.47 -16.35
N LYS A 98 5.77 1.21 -17.31
CA LYS A 98 6.51 1.70 -18.49
C LYS A 98 7.68 2.60 -18.06
N GLU A 99 8.70 2.71 -18.92
CA GLU A 99 9.87 3.60 -18.73
C GLU A 99 10.66 3.32 -17.44
N ASP A 100 10.78 2.04 -17.05
CA ASP A 100 11.49 1.61 -15.82
C ASP A 100 11.06 2.34 -14.54
N LYS A 101 9.78 2.70 -14.48
CA LYS A 101 9.09 3.17 -13.28
C LYS A 101 8.60 1.96 -12.50
N PHE A 102 8.85 1.95 -11.20
CA PHE A 102 8.42 0.85 -10.33
C PHE A 102 7.45 1.36 -9.27
N THR A 103 6.42 0.56 -8.98
CA THR A 103 5.47 0.84 -7.91
C THR A 103 5.39 -0.36 -6.99
N LEU A 104 5.46 -0.14 -5.68
CA LEU A 104 5.22 -1.17 -4.68
C LEU A 104 3.83 -0.99 -4.09
N CYS A 105 3.01 -2.03 -4.20
CA CYS A 105 1.70 -2.11 -3.59
C CYS A 105 1.84 -2.84 -2.24
N LEU A 106 1.72 -2.10 -1.15
CA LEU A 106 1.97 -2.58 0.20
C LEU A 106 0.67 -2.91 0.93
N SER A 107 0.71 -3.97 1.74
CA SER A 107 -0.32 -4.30 2.71
C SER A 107 -0.10 -3.54 4.01
N SER A 108 -1.21 -3.22 4.69
CA SER A 108 -1.23 -2.52 5.97
C SER A 108 -1.87 -3.35 7.10
N GLN A 109 -2.59 -4.41 6.78
CA GLN A 109 -3.25 -5.30 7.73
C GLN A 109 -3.21 -6.74 7.20
N VAL A 110 -3.36 -7.71 8.11
CA VAL A 110 -3.75 -9.07 7.74
C VAL A 110 -5.28 -9.11 7.71
N GLY A 111 -5.83 -9.25 6.50
CA GLY A 111 -7.26 -9.10 6.26
C GLY A 111 -7.72 -7.63 6.22
N CYS A 112 -9.04 -7.39 6.22
CA CYS A 112 -9.62 -6.05 6.19
C CYS A 112 -11.04 -6.01 6.78
N LYS A 113 -11.35 -5.01 7.62
CA LYS A 113 -12.67 -4.85 8.28
C LYS A 113 -13.76 -4.23 7.41
N VAL A 114 -13.38 -3.61 6.28
CA VAL A 114 -14.30 -2.74 5.51
C VAL A 114 -15.45 -3.53 4.87
N GLY A 115 -15.22 -4.79 4.50
CA GLY A 115 -16.27 -5.65 3.96
C GLY A 115 -16.67 -5.36 2.50
N CYS A 116 -15.77 -4.79 1.69
CA CYS A 116 -16.06 -4.50 0.28
C CYS A 116 -16.46 -5.76 -0.49
N SER A 117 -17.64 -5.78 -1.11
CA SER A 117 -18.22 -6.98 -1.74
C SER A 117 -17.41 -7.50 -2.94
N PHE A 118 -16.64 -6.61 -3.58
CA PHE A 118 -15.80 -6.87 -4.76
C PHE A 118 -14.34 -7.22 -4.40
N CYS A 119 -13.99 -7.35 -3.11
CA CYS A 119 -12.62 -7.53 -2.65
C CYS A 119 -12.42 -8.90 -1.97
N LEU A 120 -11.46 -9.69 -2.46
CA LEU A 120 -11.09 -10.97 -1.84
C LEU A 120 -10.52 -10.81 -0.43
N THR A 121 -9.75 -9.74 -0.15
CA THR A 121 -9.21 -9.50 1.19
C THR A 121 -10.31 -9.36 2.23
N ALA A 122 -11.43 -8.72 1.87
CA ALA A 122 -12.56 -8.55 2.78
C ALA A 122 -13.26 -9.89 3.10
N LYS A 123 -13.25 -10.85 2.17
CA LYS A 123 -13.82 -12.19 2.41
C LYS A 123 -13.05 -12.97 3.47
N GLY A 124 -11.74 -12.72 3.62
CA GLY A 124 -10.91 -13.33 4.66
C GLY A 124 -11.14 -12.75 6.07
N GLY A 125 -11.98 -11.72 6.21
CA GLY A 125 -12.17 -11.01 7.47
C GLY A 125 -10.95 -10.17 7.86
N PHE A 126 -10.93 -9.68 9.10
CA PHE A 126 -9.79 -8.96 9.68
C PHE A 126 -9.19 -9.77 10.81
N VAL A 127 -7.86 -9.85 10.84
CA VAL A 127 -7.13 -10.52 11.92
C VAL A 127 -6.41 -9.47 12.79
N ARG A 128 -5.46 -8.74 12.21
CA ARG A 128 -4.71 -7.69 12.93
C ARG A 128 -4.10 -6.64 12.01
N ASN A 129 -3.65 -5.55 12.62
CA ASN A 129 -2.80 -4.56 11.97
C ASN A 129 -1.37 -5.10 11.77
N LEU A 130 -0.73 -4.72 10.68
CA LEU A 130 0.72 -4.88 10.52
C LEU A 130 1.44 -3.80 11.33
N SER A 131 2.52 -4.16 12.00
CA SER A 131 3.44 -3.23 12.64
C SER A 131 4.17 -2.37 11.61
N THR A 132 4.71 -1.23 12.04
CA THR A 132 5.58 -0.41 11.18
C THR A 132 6.71 -1.23 10.56
N GLY A 133 7.39 -2.08 11.34
CA GLY A 133 8.46 -2.94 10.85
C GLY A 133 8.02 -3.89 9.74
N GLU A 134 6.86 -4.55 9.88
CA GLU A 134 6.31 -5.43 8.84
C GLU A 134 5.99 -4.70 7.54
N ILE A 135 5.48 -3.45 7.62
CA ILE A 135 5.18 -2.65 6.43
C ILE A 135 6.46 -2.12 5.76
N VAL A 136 7.43 -1.63 6.54
CA VAL A 136 8.73 -1.18 6.03
C VAL A 136 9.48 -2.34 5.37
N TYR A 137 9.45 -3.52 5.99
CA TYR A 137 10.17 -4.69 5.50
C TYR A 137 9.68 -5.18 4.14
N GLN A 138 8.39 -5.02 3.81
CA GLN A 138 7.88 -5.30 2.46
C GLN A 138 8.70 -4.56 1.38
N VAL A 139 9.03 -3.28 1.61
CA VAL A 139 9.81 -2.48 0.66
C VAL A 139 11.23 -3.00 0.54
N LEU A 140 11.88 -3.26 1.68
CA LEU A 140 13.26 -3.74 1.71
C LEU A 140 13.40 -5.09 1.01
N ALA A 141 12.56 -6.06 1.40
CA ALA A 141 12.58 -7.41 0.88
C ALA A 141 12.29 -7.43 -0.63
N ILE A 142 11.33 -6.63 -1.12
CA ILE A 142 11.05 -6.53 -2.56
C ILE A 142 12.22 -5.87 -3.30
N LYS A 143 12.79 -4.76 -2.79
CA LYS A 143 13.92 -4.11 -3.46
C LYS A 143 15.13 -5.05 -3.54
N LYS A 144 15.40 -5.81 -2.48
CA LYS A 144 16.45 -6.85 -2.46
C LYS A 144 16.15 -7.97 -3.47
N ALA A 145 14.95 -8.55 -3.46
CA ALA A 145 14.56 -9.62 -4.36
C ALA A 145 14.56 -9.22 -5.84
N GLN A 146 14.26 -7.95 -6.15
CA GLN A 146 14.27 -7.40 -7.51
C GLN A 146 15.61 -6.75 -7.90
N ASN A 147 16.65 -6.83 -7.06
CA ASN A 147 17.94 -6.17 -7.26
C ASN A 147 17.82 -4.67 -7.57
N ILE A 148 16.88 -3.98 -6.92
CA ILE A 148 16.63 -2.55 -7.09
C ILE A 148 17.59 -1.78 -6.17
N PRO A 149 18.46 -0.90 -6.73
CA PRO A 149 19.34 -0.06 -5.93
C PRO A 149 18.56 0.79 -4.92
N HIS A 150 19.16 1.05 -3.75
CA HIS A 150 18.52 1.83 -2.68
C HIS A 150 18.01 3.20 -3.20
N ASN A 151 18.83 3.89 -4.00
CA ASN A 151 18.55 5.21 -4.57
C ASN A 151 17.65 5.20 -5.83
N LYS A 152 17.28 4.03 -6.38
CA LYS A 152 16.33 3.97 -7.50
C LYS A 152 14.96 4.47 -7.03
N ALA A 153 14.47 5.50 -7.69
CA ALA A 153 13.16 6.09 -7.41
C ALA A 153 12.04 5.07 -7.65
N ILE A 154 11.18 4.90 -6.65
CA ILE A 154 9.99 4.05 -6.71
C ILE A 154 8.77 4.81 -6.19
N ASN A 155 7.58 4.39 -6.60
CA ASN A 155 6.33 4.82 -5.98
C ASN A 155 5.84 3.77 -5.00
N ILE A 156 5.13 4.20 -3.96
CA ILE A 156 4.50 3.34 -2.98
C ILE A 156 3.02 3.64 -2.96
N VAL A 157 2.20 2.59 -2.99
CA VAL A 157 0.76 2.69 -2.82
C VAL A 157 0.33 1.74 -1.70
N TYR A 158 -0.39 2.28 -0.71
CA TYR A 158 -1.01 1.48 0.35
C TYR A 158 -2.37 0.99 -0.15
N MET A 159 -2.33 0.06 -1.10
CA MET A 159 -3.49 -0.51 -1.82
C MET A 159 -3.45 -2.05 -1.82
N GLY A 160 -2.61 -2.65 -0.97
CA GLY A 160 -2.58 -4.09 -0.74
C GLY A 160 -3.73 -4.53 0.16
N MET A 161 -3.44 -5.43 1.10
CA MET A 161 -4.40 -5.91 2.09
C MET A 161 -4.59 -4.86 3.21
N GLY A 162 -5.86 -4.64 3.58
CA GLY A 162 -6.24 -3.77 4.70
C GLY A 162 -6.68 -2.36 4.32
N GLU A 163 -7.29 -1.68 5.29
CA GLU A 163 -7.61 -0.25 5.26
C GLU A 163 -6.51 0.54 5.98
N PRO A 164 -5.66 1.30 5.27
CA PRO A 164 -4.52 2.00 5.87
C PRO A 164 -4.91 2.98 6.98
N LEU A 165 -6.09 3.61 6.91
CA LEU A 165 -6.52 4.51 7.99
C LEU A 165 -6.93 3.75 9.25
N ASP A 166 -7.33 2.48 9.16
CA ASP A 166 -7.50 1.62 10.34
C ASP A 166 -6.19 1.20 11.00
N ASN A 167 -5.07 1.44 10.32
CA ASN A 167 -3.73 1.26 10.84
C ASN A 167 -2.87 2.54 10.76
N LEU A 168 -3.51 3.70 10.97
CA LEU A 168 -2.91 5.01 10.69
C LEU A 168 -1.56 5.23 11.39
N ASP A 169 -1.44 4.90 12.67
CA ASP A 169 -0.21 5.19 13.41
C ASP A 169 0.99 4.40 12.86
N ASN A 170 0.82 3.10 12.57
CA ASN A 170 1.89 2.30 11.95
C ASN A 170 2.21 2.77 10.53
N VAL A 171 1.20 3.08 9.72
CA VAL A 171 1.37 3.57 8.34
C VAL A 171 2.09 4.92 8.31
N THR A 172 1.74 5.84 9.22
CA THR A 172 2.39 7.16 9.28
C THR A 172 3.85 7.07 9.71
N ASN A 173 4.19 6.16 10.63
CA ASN A 173 5.58 5.88 11.00
C ASN A 173 6.36 5.26 9.83
N THR A 174 5.76 4.30 9.10
CA THR A 174 6.33 3.73 7.88
C THR A 174 6.67 4.82 6.87
N ILE A 175 5.73 5.73 6.59
CA ILE A 175 5.94 6.82 5.61
C ILE A 175 7.17 7.66 5.97
N LYS A 176 7.34 7.99 7.26
CA LYS A 176 8.47 8.77 7.77
C LYS A 176 9.79 8.00 7.62
N ILE A 177 9.81 6.72 7.99
CA ILE A 177 11.01 5.86 7.88
C ILE A 177 11.45 5.74 6.41
N LEU A 178 10.51 5.47 5.51
CA LEU A 178 10.81 5.32 4.09
C LEU A 178 11.27 6.63 3.43
N ALA A 179 10.84 7.77 3.97
CA ALA A 179 11.24 9.10 3.50
C ALA A 179 12.59 9.59 4.05
N GLU A 180 13.18 8.87 5.01
CA GLU A 180 14.45 9.24 5.63
C GLU A 180 15.58 9.34 4.58
N LEU A 181 16.30 10.46 4.59
CA LEU A 181 17.32 10.76 3.57
C LEU A 181 18.54 9.85 3.71
N ASP A 182 18.88 9.50 4.95
CA ASP A 182 19.96 8.57 5.27
C ASP A 182 19.53 7.08 5.15
N GLY A 183 18.29 6.83 4.71
CA GLY A 183 17.74 5.50 4.46
C GLY A 183 17.40 5.29 2.98
N LEU A 184 16.14 4.92 2.71
CA LEU A 184 15.67 4.65 1.34
C LEU A 184 15.35 5.92 0.53
N SER A 185 15.29 7.10 1.16
CA SER A 185 15.06 8.39 0.48
C SER A 185 13.80 8.42 -0.42
N ILE A 186 12.74 7.70 -0.04
CA ILE A 186 11.50 7.64 -0.83
C ILE A 186 10.61 8.82 -0.44
N SER A 187 10.69 9.89 -1.24
CA SER A 187 9.88 11.10 -1.03
C SER A 187 8.42 10.78 -0.72
N THR A 188 7.85 11.43 0.29
CA THR A 188 6.43 11.28 0.65
C THR A 188 5.50 11.62 -0.51
N ARG A 189 5.93 12.46 -1.46
CA ARG A 189 5.20 12.76 -2.69
C ARG A 189 5.05 11.58 -3.64
N ARG A 190 5.83 10.50 -3.46
CA ARG A 190 5.71 9.25 -4.22
C ARG A 190 4.95 8.17 -3.45
N GLN A 191 4.44 8.49 -2.27
CA GLN A 191 3.68 7.59 -1.41
C GLN A 191 2.20 8.00 -1.44
N THR A 192 1.33 7.05 -1.77
CA THR A 192 -0.12 7.27 -1.89
C THR A 192 -0.86 6.41 -0.87
N ILE A 193 -1.61 7.05 0.02
CA ILE A 193 -2.56 6.37 0.89
C ILE A 193 -3.90 6.27 0.16
N SER A 194 -4.41 5.05 -0.02
CA SER A 194 -5.78 4.82 -0.47
C SER A 194 -6.65 4.52 0.73
N THR A 195 -7.87 5.07 0.77
CA THR A 195 -8.82 4.79 1.84
C THR A 195 -10.24 4.61 1.31
N SER A 196 -10.99 3.73 1.97
CA SER A 196 -12.42 3.51 1.81
C SER A 196 -13.29 4.65 2.38
N GLY A 197 -12.68 5.68 2.98
CA GLY A 197 -13.38 6.90 3.37
C GLY A 197 -13.78 6.96 4.85
N ILE A 198 -12.86 6.62 5.75
CA ILE A 198 -13.09 6.83 7.20
C ILE A 198 -12.92 8.32 7.52
N ALA A 199 -14.01 9.09 7.41
CA ALA A 199 -14.01 10.56 7.48
C ALA A 199 -13.20 11.14 8.65
N PRO A 200 -13.39 10.73 9.92
CA PRO A 200 -12.59 11.24 11.05
C PRO A 200 -11.07 11.02 10.90
N LYS A 201 -10.68 9.94 10.22
CA LYS A 201 -9.27 9.59 10.01
C LYS A 201 -8.65 10.28 8.81
N ILE A 202 -9.45 10.65 7.80
CA ILE A 202 -9.02 11.56 6.73
C ILE A 202 -8.61 12.90 7.33
N LYS A 203 -9.43 13.44 8.24
CA LYS A 203 -9.13 14.66 8.99
C LYS A 203 -7.83 14.55 9.81
N LYS A 204 -7.68 13.46 10.57
CA LYS A 204 -6.45 13.19 11.35
C LYS A 204 -5.23 13.13 10.43
N LEU A 205 -5.31 12.42 9.30
CA LEU A 205 -4.22 12.35 8.32
C LEU A 205 -3.89 13.72 7.73
N GLY A 206 -4.91 14.54 7.41
CA GLY A 206 -4.72 15.90 6.92
C GLY A 206 -3.96 16.76 7.92
N THR A 207 -4.33 16.68 9.21
CA THR A 207 -3.68 17.40 10.30
C THR A 207 -2.19 17.03 10.45
N LEU A 208 -1.82 15.76 10.20
CA LEU A 208 -0.43 15.32 10.23
C LEU A 208 0.44 15.91 9.11
N ASN A 209 -0.18 16.39 8.02
CA ASN A 209 0.44 17.08 6.89
C ASN A 209 1.76 16.42 6.39
N LEU A 210 1.77 15.10 6.22
CA LEU A 210 2.97 14.33 5.84
C LEU A 210 3.45 14.60 4.39
N GLY A 211 2.69 15.35 3.61
CA GLY A 211 3.01 15.61 2.20
C GLY A 211 2.76 14.42 1.26
N VAL A 212 2.05 13.38 1.72
CA VAL A 212 1.64 12.23 0.91
C VAL A 212 0.60 12.59 -0.16
N GLN A 213 0.33 11.65 -1.07
CA GLN A 213 -0.83 11.68 -1.95
C GLN A 213 -2.00 10.94 -1.28
N LEU A 214 -3.23 11.40 -1.54
CA LEU A 214 -4.47 10.80 -1.04
C LEU A 214 -5.29 10.28 -2.22
N ALA A 215 -5.68 9.01 -2.12
CA ALA A 215 -6.65 8.36 -3.00
C ALA A 215 -7.88 7.93 -2.19
N ILE A 216 -9.07 8.20 -2.72
CA ILE A 216 -10.36 7.83 -2.13
C ILE A 216 -10.98 6.74 -2.99
N SER A 217 -11.22 5.57 -2.39
CA SER A 217 -12.00 4.49 -2.98
C SER A 217 -13.49 4.86 -2.93
N LEU A 218 -13.97 5.46 -4.03
CA LEU A 218 -15.34 5.97 -4.13
C LEU A 218 -16.28 4.89 -4.67
N HIS A 219 -15.98 4.36 -5.86
CA HIS A 219 -16.62 3.23 -6.55
C HIS A 219 -18.13 3.31 -6.82
N ALA A 220 -18.84 4.31 -6.32
CA ALA A 220 -20.23 4.61 -6.64
C ALA A 220 -20.53 6.09 -6.42
N VAL A 221 -21.57 6.59 -7.07
CA VAL A 221 -21.96 8.02 -7.07
C VAL A 221 -23.26 8.30 -6.32
N ASP A 222 -23.82 7.28 -5.66
CA ASP A 222 -24.96 7.40 -4.76
C ASP A 222 -24.77 6.45 -3.57
N ASP A 223 -25.36 6.82 -2.43
CA ASP A 223 -25.17 6.11 -1.17
C ASP A 223 -25.78 4.72 -1.16
N LYS A 224 -26.83 4.47 -1.96
CA LYS A 224 -27.46 3.16 -2.05
C LYS A 224 -26.46 2.16 -2.61
N LEU A 225 -25.96 2.41 -3.82
CA LEU A 225 -25.00 1.52 -4.46
C LEU A 225 -23.69 1.47 -3.69
N ARG A 226 -23.23 2.61 -3.15
CA ARG A 226 -21.99 2.63 -2.35
C ARG A 226 -22.11 1.77 -1.11
N SER A 227 -23.26 1.74 -0.43
CA SER A 227 -23.47 0.89 0.75
C SER A 227 -23.55 -0.60 0.42
N GLU A 228 -24.02 -0.95 -0.79
CA GLU A 228 -24.03 -2.33 -1.29
C GLU A 228 -22.60 -2.81 -1.61
N LEU A 229 -21.78 -1.95 -2.23
CA LEU A 229 -20.41 -2.27 -2.60
C LEU A 229 -19.43 -2.17 -1.41
N MET A 230 -19.63 -1.19 -0.53
CA MET A 230 -18.73 -0.78 0.55
C MET A 230 -19.54 -0.45 1.81
N PRO A 231 -19.76 -1.44 2.71
CA PRO A 231 -20.59 -1.27 3.91
C PRO A 231 -20.22 -0.09 4.80
N ILE A 232 -18.95 0.33 4.79
CA ILE A 232 -18.45 1.53 5.50
C ILE A 232 -19.24 2.80 5.15
N ASN A 233 -19.88 2.87 3.97
CA ASN A 233 -20.72 3.99 3.58
C ASN A 233 -21.91 4.24 4.52
N LYS A 234 -22.39 3.19 5.19
CA LYS A 234 -23.47 3.31 6.18
C LYS A 234 -23.05 4.13 7.40
N ALA A 235 -21.75 4.08 7.75
CA ALA A 235 -21.17 4.89 8.82
C ALA A 235 -20.71 6.26 8.31
N TYR A 236 -20.09 6.30 7.12
CA TYR A 236 -19.55 7.51 6.50
C TYR A 236 -19.99 7.60 5.04
N ASN A 237 -21.10 8.30 4.81
CA ASN A 237 -21.70 8.46 3.50
C ASN A 237 -20.79 9.26 2.53
N ILE A 238 -21.15 9.31 1.25
CA ILE A 238 -20.35 10.01 0.23
C ILE A 238 -20.08 11.46 0.63
N GLN A 239 -21.10 12.19 1.09
CA GLN A 239 -20.95 13.61 1.43
C GLN A 239 -19.97 13.83 2.59
N ALA A 240 -20.06 13.02 3.64
CA ALA A 240 -19.13 13.11 4.78
C ALA A 240 -17.67 12.88 4.36
N VAL A 241 -17.43 11.96 3.41
CA VAL A 241 -16.09 11.75 2.85
C VAL A 241 -15.64 12.96 2.04
N ILE A 242 -16.50 13.51 1.20
CA ILE A 242 -16.19 14.68 0.37
C ILE A 242 -15.88 15.91 1.24
N ASP A 243 -16.65 16.15 2.30
CA ASP A 243 -16.46 17.30 3.18
C ASP A 243 -15.07 17.29 3.86
N GLU A 244 -14.60 16.12 4.27
CA GLU A 244 -13.24 15.98 4.84
C GLU A 244 -12.14 16.09 3.78
N VAL A 245 -12.42 15.62 2.56
CA VAL A 245 -11.48 15.76 1.43
C VAL A 245 -11.31 17.21 1.00
N VAL A 246 -12.38 18.02 1.05
CA VAL A 246 -12.32 19.47 0.79
C VAL A 246 -11.35 20.15 1.78
N GLN A 247 -11.34 19.71 3.04
CA GLN A 247 -10.49 20.27 4.10
C GLN A 247 -9.07 19.70 4.11
N PHE A 248 -8.80 18.64 3.34
CA PHE A 248 -7.48 18.03 3.31
C PHE A 248 -6.45 19.02 2.74
N PRO A 249 -5.27 19.19 3.38
CA PRO A 249 -4.26 20.13 2.91
C PRO A 249 -3.65 19.64 1.59
N ILE A 250 -4.12 20.22 0.50
CA ILE A 250 -3.66 19.94 -0.86
C ILE A 250 -2.84 21.16 -1.30
N ASP A 251 -1.54 20.95 -1.57
CA ASP A 251 -0.70 21.95 -2.26
C ASP A 251 -1.42 22.39 -3.56
N SER A 252 -1.27 23.64 -3.97
CA SER A 252 -1.92 24.23 -5.15
C SER A 252 -1.84 23.38 -6.43
N ARG A 253 -0.79 22.56 -6.56
CA ARG A 253 -0.52 21.61 -7.67
C ARG A 253 -1.05 20.19 -7.47
N LYS A 254 -1.43 19.81 -6.26
CA LYS A 254 -1.91 18.45 -5.95
C LYS A 254 -3.40 18.32 -6.26
N ARG A 255 -3.80 17.09 -6.55
CA ARG A 255 -5.19 16.69 -6.74
C ARG A 255 -5.46 15.47 -5.88
N VAL A 256 -6.65 15.38 -5.30
CA VAL A 256 -7.10 14.14 -4.66
C VAL A 256 -7.50 13.17 -5.76
N MET A 257 -7.01 11.93 -5.65
CA MET A 257 -7.36 10.87 -6.57
C MET A 257 -8.65 10.20 -6.09
N PHE A 258 -9.60 9.99 -6.99
CA PHE A 258 -10.79 9.21 -6.74
C PHE A 258 -10.69 7.94 -7.56
N GLU A 259 -10.52 6.81 -6.88
CA GLU A 259 -10.51 5.49 -7.50
C GLU A 259 -11.96 5.05 -7.73
N TYR A 260 -12.28 4.73 -8.98
CA TYR A 260 -13.63 4.35 -9.40
C TYR A 260 -13.57 3.00 -10.11
N LEU A 261 -13.95 1.94 -9.40
CA LEU A 261 -14.00 0.59 -9.93
C LEU A 261 -15.22 0.47 -10.82
N VAL A 262 -15.03 0.29 -12.12
CA VAL A 262 -16.09 0.18 -13.09
C VAL A 262 -16.52 -1.28 -13.18
N ILE A 263 -17.80 -1.54 -12.92
CA ILE A 263 -18.46 -2.85 -12.90
C ILE A 263 -19.56 -2.86 -13.95
N ASP A 264 -19.55 -3.88 -14.80
CA ASP A 264 -20.50 -4.01 -15.91
C ASP A 264 -21.96 -4.02 -15.41
N GLY A 265 -22.79 -3.17 -16.00
CA GLY A 265 -24.22 -3.08 -15.73
C GLY A 265 -24.59 -2.52 -14.36
N LEU A 266 -23.62 -2.06 -13.57
CA LEU A 266 -23.84 -1.55 -12.22
C LEU A 266 -23.58 -0.04 -12.12
N ASN A 267 -22.39 0.39 -12.54
CA ASN A 267 -21.92 1.76 -12.33
C ASN A 267 -21.12 2.31 -13.52
N ASP A 268 -21.21 1.65 -14.67
CA ASP A 268 -20.45 1.85 -15.91
C ASP A 268 -21.15 2.75 -16.94
N GLY A 269 -22.38 3.19 -16.64
CA GLY A 269 -23.17 4.06 -17.52
C GLY A 269 -22.81 5.55 -17.45
N LEU A 270 -23.15 6.29 -18.51
CA LEU A 270 -22.92 7.74 -18.57
C LEU A 270 -23.72 8.54 -17.54
N ASP A 271 -24.83 8.02 -17.02
CA ASP A 271 -25.56 8.67 -15.94
C ASP A 271 -24.75 8.68 -14.64
N SER A 272 -23.98 7.62 -14.38
CA SER A 272 -23.01 7.61 -13.28
C SER A 272 -21.89 8.62 -13.52
N ALA A 273 -21.42 8.75 -14.76
CA ALA A 273 -20.42 9.76 -15.13
C ALA A 273 -20.91 11.20 -14.89
N LYS A 274 -22.16 11.51 -15.27
CA LYS A 274 -22.80 12.81 -15.01
C LYS A 274 -22.84 13.12 -13.50
N LYS A 275 -23.30 12.17 -12.69
CA LYS A 275 -23.35 12.30 -11.24
C LYS A 275 -21.95 12.46 -10.63
N LEU A 276 -20.95 11.75 -11.15
CA LEU A 276 -19.56 11.88 -10.69
C LEU A 276 -18.99 13.28 -10.95
N VAL A 277 -19.25 13.86 -12.13
CA VAL A 277 -18.87 15.24 -12.45
C VAL A 277 -19.53 16.21 -11.47
N ALA A 278 -20.84 16.07 -11.22
CA ALA A 278 -21.56 16.92 -10.29
C ALA A 278 -20.99 16.84 -8.87
N LEU A 279 -20.69 15.62 -8.40
CA LEU A 279 -20.13 15.35 -7.08
C LEU A 279 -18.75 16.00 -6.88
N LEU A 280 -17.90 15.96 -7.91
CA LEU A 280 -16.50 16.38 -7.81
C LEU A 280 -16.23 17.79 -8.36
N ASN A 281 -17.24 18.52 -8.84
CA ASN A 281 -17.08 19.81 -9.53
C ASN A 281 -16.35 20.87 -8.69
N LYS A 282 -16.49 20.83 -7.36
CA LYS A 282 -15.86 21.80 -6.43
C LYS A 282 -14.45 21.40 -5.98
N LEU A 283 -13.96 20.26 -6.44
CA LEU A 283 -12.70 19.68 -5.99
C LEU A 283 -11.62 19.74 -7.07
N LYS A 284 -10.39 19.99 -6.64
CA LYS A 284 -9.20 19.65 -7.44
C LYS A 284 -9.03 18.13 -7.43
N ALA A 285 -9.87 17.46 -8.22
CA ALA A 285 -9.92 16.01 -8.30
C ALA A 285 -9.22 15.50 -9.57
N LYS A 286 -8.80 14.23 -9.48
CA LYS A 286 -8.47 13.38 -10.61
C LYS A 286 -9.19 12.04 -10.39
N VAL A 287 -9.85 11.51 -11.41
CA VAL A 287 -10.49 10.19 -11.37
C VAL A 287 -9.57 9.15 -12.01
N ASN A 288 -9.41 8.01 -11.34
CA ASN A 288 -8.78 6.82 -11.89
C ASN A 288 -9.87 5.76 -12.07
N LEU A 289 -10.26 5.49 -13.33
CA LEU A 289 -11.16 4.38 -13.65
C LEU A 289 -10.37 3.08 -13.57
N ILE A 290 -10.86 2.11 -12.80
CA ILE A 290 -10.24 0.79 -12.66
C ILE A 290 -11.23 -0.22 -13.21
N TYR A 291 -10.79 -1.11 -14.09
CA TYR A 291 -11.62 -2.24 -14.49
C TYR A 291 -11.85 -3.18 -13.33
N PHE A 292 -13.08 -3.60 -13.10
CA PHE A 292 -13.33 -4.78 -12.29
C PHE A 292 -12.70 -6.02 -12.96
N ASN A 293 -11.96 -6.80 -12.17
CA ASN A 293 -11.34 -8.04 -12.59
C ASN A 293 -12.03 -9.18 -11.82
N PRO A 294 -12.88 -9.99 -12.49
CA PRO A 294 -13.53 -11.12 -11.85
C PRO A 294 -12.52 -12.05 -11.19
N HIS A 295 -12.93 -12.60 -10.07
CA HIS A 295 -12.17 -13.60 -9.32
C HIS A 295 -13.14 -14.67 -8.81
N GLU A 296 -12.60 -15.73 -8.23
CA GLU A 296 -13.38 -16.83 -7.67
C GLU A 296 -14.48 -16.32 -6.71
N GLY A 297 -15.71 -16.77 -6.94
CA GLY A 297 -16.88 -16.39 -6.16
C GLY A 297 -17.31 -14.92 -6.30
N SER A 298 -16.89 -14.19 -7.34
CA SER A 298 -17.44 -12.88 -7.67
C SER A 298 -18.75 -13.01 -8.46
N ILE A 299 -19.77 -12.21 -8.08
CA ILE A 299 -21.01 -12.04 -8.86
C ILE A 299 -20.92 -10.90 -9.88
N TYR A 300 -19.89 -10.05 -9.77
CA TYR A 300 -19.68 -8.90 -10.64
C TYR A 300 -18.92 -9.27 -11.91
N LYS A 301 -19.08 -8.46 -12.95
CA LYS A 301 -18.50 -8.68 -14.28
C LYS A 301 -17.61 -7.52 -14.70
N ARG A 302 -16.59 -7.84 -15.50
CA ARG A 302 -15.70 -6.85 -16.12
C ARG A 302 -16.50 -6.03 -17.15
N PRO A 303 -16.44 -4.69 -17.13
CA PRO A 303 -17.08 -3.87 -18.14
C PRO A 303 -16.35 -3.96 -19.49
N SER A 304 -17.06 -3.64 -20.58
CA SER A 304 -16.44 -3.54 -21.90
C SER A 304 -15.50 -2.34 -21.98
N ALA A 305 -14.47 -2.44 -22.82
CA ALA A 305 -13.49 -1.36 -23.00
C ALA A 305 -14.16 -0.09 -23.56
N GLU A 306 -15.12 -0.25 -24.47
CA GLU A 306 -15.86 0.85 -25.10
C GLU A 306 -16.64 1.66 -24.06
N LYS A 307 -17.30 1.00 -23.09
CA LYS A 307 -18.03 1.70 -22.02
C LYS A 307 -17.10 2.50 -21.13
N VAL A 308 -15.97 1.91 -20.72
CA VAL A 308 -15.00 2.58 -19.84
C VAL A 308 -14.35 3.75 -20.55
N GLU A 309 -14.04 3.62 -21.84
CA GLU A 309 -13.50 4.70 -22.65
C GLU A 309 -14.53 5.83 -22.85
N ALA A 310 -15.78 5.50 -23.16
CA ALA A 310 -16.86 6.48 -23.26
C ALA A 310 -17.07 7.23 -21.94
N PHE A 311 -17.00 6.53 -20.80
CA PHE A 311 -17.04 7.13 -19.46
C PHE A 311 -15.87 8.11 -19.27
N ARG A 312 -14.64 7.68 -19.57
CA ARG A 312 -13.44 8.53 -19.48
C ARG A 312 -13.56 9.79 -20.33
N GLU A 313 -13.90 9.64 -21.61
CA GLU A 313 -14.03 10.76 -22.55
C GLU A 313 -15.12 11.74 -22.12
N PHE A 314 -16.23 11.24 -21.56
CA PHE A 314 -17.25 12.10 -20.98
C PHE A 314 -16.72 12.95 -19.82
N LEU A 315 -15.98 12.36 -18.87
CA LEU A 315 -15.39 13.10 -17.74
C LEU A 315 -14.40 14.16 -18.24
N LEU A 316 -13.53 13.81 -19.18
CA LEU A 316 -12.54 14.71 -19.77
C LEU A 316 -13.21 15.88 -20.49
N LYS A 317 -14.26 15.63 -21.28
CA LYS A 317 -15.05 16.68 -21.96
C LYS A 317 -15.70 17.67 -20.98
N LYS A 318 -15.95 17.23 -19.74
CA LYS A 318 -16.47 18.07 -18.65
C LYS A 318 -15.38 18.72 -17.78
N GLY A 319 -14.10 18.59 -18.17
CA GLY A 319 -12.97 19.19 -17.46
C GLY A 319 -12.50 18.41 -16.24
N LEU A 320 -13.06 17.24 -15.96
CA LEU A 320 -12.62 16.36 -14.88
C LEU A 320 -11.50 15.45 -15.40
N LEU A 321 -10.28 15.63 -14.88
CA LEU A 321 -9.15 14.79 -15.26
C LEU A 321 -9.45 13.33 -14.95
N CYS A 322 -9.33 12.49 -15.97
CA CYS A 322 -9.62 11.07 -15.86
C CYS A 322 -8.55 10.24 -16.56
N THR A 323 -8.08 9.19 -15.89
CA THR A 323 -7.23 8.15 -16.50
C THR A 323 -7.82 6.78 -16.26
N ILE A 324 -7.64 5.87 -17.22
CA ILE A 324 -7.93 4.45 -17.03
C ILE A 324 -6.67 3.78 -16.52
N ARG A 325 -6.79 3.07 -15.39
CA ARG A 325 -5.70 2.32 -14.79
C ARG A 325 -5.59 0.97 -15.50
N GLU A 326 -4.42 0.72 -16.08
CA GLU A 326 -4.09 -0.58 -16.67
C GLU A 326 -4.11 -1.66 -15.57
N SER A 327 -4.81 -2.77 -15.82
CA SER A 327 -4.74 -3.94 -14.94
C SER A 327 -3.35 -4.56 -15.04
N LYS A 328 -2.70 -4.77 -13.89
CA LYS A 328 -1.39 -5.43 -13.79
C LYS A 328 -1.48 -6.70 -12.95
N GLY A 329 -0.69 -7.71 -13.27
CA GLY A 329 -0.58 -8.97 -12.54
C GLY A 329 -1.86 -9.79 -12.47
N LEU A 330 -2.70 -9.76 -13.52
CA LEU A 330 -3.99 -10.46 -13.54
C LEU A 330 -3.84 -11.99 -13.50
N ASP A 331 -2.90 -12.51 -14.30
CA ASP A 331 -2.55 -13.93 -14.43
C ASP A 331 -2.09 -14.55 -13.11
N ILE A 332 -1.56 -13.74 -12.19
CA ILE A 332 -1.08 -14.18 -10.87
C ILE A 332 -2.00 -13.75 -9.72
N SER A 333 -3.22 -13.29 -10.01
CA SER A 333 -4.16 -12.78 -9.00
C SER A 333 -3.54 -11.69 -8.10
N ALA A 334 -2.89 -10.70 -8.72
CA ALA A 334 -2.23 -9.58 -8.05
C ALA A 334 -2.88 -8.23 -8.37
N ALA A 335 -3.96 -8.22 -9.17
CA ALA A 335 -4.69 -6.99 -9.46
C ALA A 335 -5.44 -6.48 -8.21
N CYS A 336 -5.83 -5.20 -8.24
CA CYS A 336 -6.52 -4.56 -7.11
C CYS A 336 -7.77 -5.37 -6.70
N GLY A 337 -7.85 -5.70 -5.41
CA GLY A 337 -8.94 -6.48 -4.82
C GLY A 337 -8.77 -8.00 -4.87
N GLN A 338 -7.69 -8.53 -5.46
CA GLN A 338 -7.50 -9.99 -5.59
C GLN A 338 -6.56 -10.61 -4.53
N LEU A 339 -5.98 -9.80 -3.65
CA LEU A 339 -5.06 -10.29 -2.62
C LEU A 339 -5.79 -10.99 -1.47
N ARG A 340 -5.22 -12.07 -0.94
CA ARG A 340 -5.78 -12.81 0.20
C ARG A 340 -4.70 -13.52 1.01
N GLU A 341 -5.04 -13.84 2.25
CA GLU A 341 -4.25 -14.79 3.06
C GLU A 341 -4.21 -16.15 2.35
N ARG A 342 -3.06 -16.82 2.42
CA ARG A 342 -2.83 -18.14 1.83
C ARG A 342 -2.12 -19.05 2.81
N GLU A 343 -2.55 -20.30 2.84
CA GLU A 343 -1.79 -21.36 3.51
C GLU A 343 -0.49 -21.63 2.76
N ILE A 344 0.57 -21.89 3.53
CA ILE A 344 1.87 -22.29 3.00
C ILE A 344 1.81 -23.80 2.86
N THR A 345 1.51 -24.28 1.67
CA THR A 345 1.66 -25.70 1.35
C THR A 345 3.14 -25.98 1.09
N GLU A 346 3.73 -26.90 1.86
CA GLU A 346 5.11 -27.35 1.67
C GLU A 346 5.27 -27.91 0.24
N GLN A 347 5.95 -27.18 -0.63
CA GLN A 347 6.55 -27.79 -1.83
C GLN A 347 7.97 -28.22 -1.46
N THR A 348 8.08 -29.42 -0.89
CA THR A 348 9.32 -30.21 -0.94
C THR A 348 9.72 -30.38 -2.40
N SER A 349 10.64 -29.55 -2.86
CA SER A 349 11.39 -29.79 -4.09
C SER A 349 12.61 -30.63 -3.73
N THR A 350 12.39 -31.93 -3.59
CA THR A 350 13.44 -32.93 -3.75
C THR A 350 13.89 -32.86 -5.20
N GLN A 351 14.90 -32.06 -5.49
CA GLN A 351 15.71 -32.25 -6.68
C GLN A 351 16.46 -33.57 -6.49
N LYS A 352 15.93 -34.65 -7.08
CA LYS A 352 16.75 -35.81 -7.41
C LYS A 352 17.53 -35.46 -8.68
N GLU A 353 18.84 -35.52 -8.54
CA GLU A 353 19.82 -35.56 -9.62
C GLU A 353 19.49 -36.75 -10.55
N GLU A 354 19.43 -36.49 -11.84
CA GLU A 354 19.78 -37.43 -12.91
C GLU A 354 20.70 -36.71 -13.90
#